data_AF-A0A800HC19-F1
#
_entry.id   AF-A0A800HC19-F1
#
_cell.length_a   1.000
_cell.length_b   1.000
_cell.length_c   1.000
_cell.angle_alpha   90.00
_cell.angle_beta   90.00
_cell.angle_gamma   90.00
#
_symmetry.space_group_name_H-M   'P 1'
#
loop_
_entity.id
_entity.type
_entity.pdbx_description
1 polymer ?
#
loop_
_entity_poly.entity_id
_entity_poly.type
_entity_poly.pdbx_seq_one_letter_code
_entity_poly.pdbx_strand_id
1 'polypeptide(L)'
;MAFKSAAMRVAEEKEKNPGENRQTQLLKSVNINTSNKADMMTIPGIGPVTAERIILHREDHGLFNSVEELLNVKGLGPKTLEKIRTYIKIED
;
A
#
# COMPACT_ATOMS: atom_id res chain seq x y z
N MET A 1 36.78 -43.42 -25.99
CA MET A 1 37.54 -42.37 -25.28
C MET A 1 36.64 -41.17 -25.07
N ALA A 2 36.66 -40.65 -23.84
CA ALA A 2 36.16 -39.35 -23.37
C ALA A 2 34.65 -39.07 -23.46
N PHE A 3 33.95 -39.53 -22.42
CA PHE A 3 32.89 -38.76 -21.76
C PHE A 3 33.41 -37.34 -21.46
N LYS A 4 32.63 -36.30 -21.80
CA LYS A 4 32.83 -34.96 -21.25
C LYS A 4 31.47 -34.37 -20.85
N SER A 5 31.20 -34.44 -19.54
CA SER A 5 30.50 -33.48 -18.68
C SER A 5 29.10 -33.01 -19.15
N ALA A 6 27.95 -33.31 -18.52
CA ALA A 6 27.59 -33.34 -17.09
C ALA A 6 27.92 -32.04 -16.33
N ALA A 7 27.05 -31.04 -16.49
CA ALA A 7 26.72 -29.92 -15.61
C ALA A 7 25.80 -28.99 -16.43
N MET A 8 24.71 -28.39 -15.99
CA MET A 8 24.00 -28.37 -14.72
C MET A 8 22.77 -27.50 -14.96
N ARG A 9 21.60 -27.99 -14.53
CA ARG A 9 20.36 -27.25 -14.20
C ARG A 9 19.64 -26.44 -15.28
N VAL A 10 18.56 -27.08 -15.77
CA VAL A 10 17.19 -26.56 -15.87
C VAL A 10 17.03 -25.11 -15.40
N ALA A 11 16.61 -24.26 -16.33
CA ALA A 11 15.98 -22.99 -16.04
C ALA A 11 14.61 -23.26 -15.41
N GLU A 12 14.43 -22.97 -14.12
CA GLU A 12 13.09 -22.70 -13.57
C GLU A 12 13.15 -22.07 -12.16
N GLU A 13 12.17 -21.18 -11.96
CA GLU A 13 11.64 -20.66 -10.71
C GLU A 13 12.46 -19.60 -9.95
N LYS A 14 12.24 -18.33 -10.32
CA LYS A 14 12.14 -17.26 -9.32
C LYS A 14 10.72 -16.68 -9.31
N GLU A 15 10.04 -17.04 -8.23
CA GLU A 15 8.92 -16.36 -7.58
C GLU A 15 7.66 -16.11 -8.42
N LYS A 16 6.91 -17.20 -8.61
CA LYS A 16 5.45 -17.11 -8.43
C LYS A 16 5.19 -16.60 -7.02
N ASN A 17 4.59 -15.42 -6.89
CA ASN A 17 3.72 -15.13 -5.76
C ASN A 17 2.26 -15.24 -6.25
N PRO A 18 1.66 -16.44 -6.26
CA PRO A 18 0.26 -16.61 -6.57
C PRO A 18 -0.53 -16.34 -5.27
N GLY A 19 -0.59 -15.07 -4.89
CA GLY A 19 -1.38 -14.55 -3.77
C GLY A 19 -2.46 -13.59 -4.24
N GLU A 20 -2.87 -13.66 -5.50
CA GLU A 20 -4.02 -12.92 -6.01
C GLU A 20 -5.30 -13.56 -5.47
N ASN A 21 -5.65 -13.20 -4.23
CA ASN A 21 -7.04 -13.21 -3.78
C ASN A 21 -7.80 -12.12 -4.55
N ARG A 22 -8.01 -12.36 -5.85
CA ARG A 22 -8.78 -11.56 -6.81
C ARG A 22 -10.30 -11.69 -6.58
N GLN A 23 -10.74 -11.84 -5.34
CA GLN A 23 -12.15 -11.99 -4.97
C GLN A 23 -12.60 -11.06 -3.84
N THR A 24 -12.07 -9.84 -3.78
CA THR A 24 -12.69 -8.74 -2.99
C THR A 24 -12.57 -7.37 -3.70
N GLN A 25 -12.55 -7.33 -5.04
CA GLN A 25 -12.69 -6.07 -5.77
C GLN A 25 -14.15 -5.61 -5.84
N LEU A 26 -14.76 -5.18 -4.72
CA LEU A 26 -16.00 -4.41 -4.76
C LEU A 26 -16.11 -3.33 -3.66
N LEU A 27 -14.99 -2.85 -3.12
CA LEU A 27 -14.95 -1.58 -2.40
C LEU A 27 -13.69 -0.82 -2.82
N LYS A 28 -13.88 0.39 -3.34
CA LYS A 28 -12.83 1.26 -3.91
C LYS A 28 -11.98 1.84 -2.77
N SER A 29 -11.21 1.01 -2.07
CA SER A 29 -10.31 1.45 -1.02
C SER A 29 -9.02 2.01 -1.61
N VAL A 30 -8.61 3.17 -1.12
CA VAL A 30 -7.42 3.91 -1.56
C VAL A 30 -6.23 3.45 -0.73
N ASN A 31 -5.15 3.00 -1.40
CA ASN A 31 -3.91 2.67 -0.71
C ASN A 31 -3.16 3.95 -0.33
N ILE A 32 -2.96 4.21 0.96
CA ILE A 32 -2.33 5.46 1.42
C ILE A 32 -0.83 5.54 1.10
N ASN A 33 -0.13 4.41 1.03
CA ASN A 33 1.29 4.39 0.73
C ASN A 33 1.57 4.74 -0.74
N THR A 34 0.72 4.28 -1.66
CA THR A 34 0.95 4.40 -3.12
C THR A 34 0.06 5.43 -3.82
N SER A 35 -1.03 5.87 -3.18
CA SER A 35 -1.93 6.87 -3.78
C SER A 35 -1.29 8.24 -3.91
N ASN A 36 -1.84 9.02 -4.85
CA ASN A 36 -1.50 10.43 -5.03
C ASN A 36 -2.46 11.33 -4.22
N LYS A 37 -2.14 12.63 -4.17
CA LYS A 37 -2.94 13.63 -3.44
C LYS A 37 -4.40 13.65 -3.87
N ALA A 38 -4.67 13.55 -5.18
CA ALA A 38 -6.02 13.63 -5.73
C ALA A 38 -6.86 12.40 -5.33
N ASP A 39 -6.27 11.22 -5.36
CA ASP A 39 -6.93 9.97 -4.94
C ASP A 39 -7.25 10.01 -3.44
N MET A 40 -6.32 10.48 -2.61
CA MET A 40 -6.57 10.66 -1.18
C MET A 40 -7.72 11.64 -0.91
N MET A 41 -7.83 12.70 -1.72
CA MET A 41 -8.92 13.69 -1.60
C MET A 41 -10.30 13.13 -2.01
N THR A 42 -10.37 11.95 -2.66
CA THR A 42 -11.66 11.28 -2.91
C THR A 42 -12.28 10.69 -1.64
N ILE A 43 -11.47 10.54 -0.58
CA ILE A 43 -11.92 9.98 0.70
C ILE A 43 -12.67 11.05 1.50
N PRO A 44 -13.90 10.76 1.96
CA PRO A 44 -14.70 11.74 2.70
C PRO A 44 -14.00 12.15 4.00
N GLY A 45 -13.74 13.45 4.15
CA GLY A 45 -13.03 13.99 5.33
C GLY A 45 -11.52 14.11 5.17
N ILE A 46 -10.94 13.69 4.03
CA ILE A 46 -9.58 14.04 3.65
C ILE A 46 -9.64 15.23 2.68
N GLY A 47 -9.16 16.39 3.16
CA GLY A 47 -8.98 17.57 2.33
C GLY A 47 -7.57 17.68 1.73
N PRO A 48 -7.31 18.70 0.90
CA PRO A 48 -6.01 18.91 0.25
C PRO A 48 -4.86 19.04 1.25
N VAL A 49 -5.10 19.71 2.39
CA VAL A 49 -4.10 19.88 3.46
C VAL A 49 -3.77 18.56 4.14
N THR A 50 -4.77 17.71 4.40
CA THR A 50 -4.56 16.41 5.04
C THR A 50 -3.85 15.45 4.10
N ALA A 51 -4.27 15.38 2.84
CA ALA A 51 -3.62 14.56 1.82
C ALA A 51 -2.14 14.93 1.64
N GLU A 52 -1.82 16.23 1.62
CA GLU A 52 -0.44 16.71 1.56
C GLU A 52 0.38 16.31 2.79
N ARG A 53 -0.19 16.38 3.99
CA ARG A 53 0.49 15.93 5.21
C ARG A 53 0.71 14.43 5.26
N ILE A 54 -0.18 13.63 4.67
CA ILE A 54 0.02 12.18 4.54
C ILE A 54 1.24 11.90 3.65
N ILE A 55 1.34 12.61 2.52
CA ILE A 55 2.49 12.49 1.60
C ILE A 55 3.79 12.91 2.30
N LEU A 56 3.79 14.07 2.98
CA LEU A 56 4.97 14.53 3.73
C LEU A 56 5.34 13.55 4.84
N HIS A 57 4.36 12.98 5.54
CA HIS A 57 4.63 12.02 6.60
C HIS A 57 5.33 10.78 6.06
N ARG A 58 4.88 10.23 4.91
CA ARG A 58 5.55 9.07 4.31
C ARG A 58 6.95 9.37 3.75
N GLU A 59 7.21 10.62 3.36
CA GLU A 59 8.54 11.08 2.92
C GLU A 59 9.50 11.23 4.10
N ASP A 60 9.01 11.77 5.22
CA ASP A 60 9.83 12.06 6.41
C ASP A 60 10.02 10.84 7.33
N HIS A 61 8.99 10.00 7.49
CA HIS A 61 8.94 8.91 8.47
C HIS A 61 8.93 7.51 7.82
N GLY A 62 8.79 7.44 6.50
CA GLY A 62 8.62 6.19 5.76
C GLY A 62 7.16 5.77 5.63
N LEU A 63 6.93 4.64 4.95
CA LEU A 63 5.59 4.13 4.66
C LEU A 63 4.81 3.81 5.95
N PHE A 64 3.49 3.95 5.87
CA PHE A 64 2.59 3.56 6.94
C PHE A 64 2.50 2.04 6.98
N ASN A 65 2.62 1.44 8.16
CA ASN A 65 2.45 -0.02 8.35
C ASN A 65 1.04 -0.38 8.79
N SER A 66 0.31 0.60 9.31
CA SER A 66 -1.04 0.41 9.86
C SER A 66 -1.91 1.62 9.60
N VAL A 67 -3.23 1.41 9.61
CA VAL A 67 -4.19 2.51 9.44
C VAL A 67 -4.14 3.47 10.64
N GLU A 68 -3.80 2.94 11.81
CA GLU A 68 -3.69 3.68 13.07
C GLU A 68 -2.54 4.71 13.06
N GLU A 69 -1.47 4.47 12.30
CA GLU A 69 -0.37 5.43 12.13
C GLU A 69 -0.81 6.73 11.45
N LEU A 70 -1.93 6.73 10.72
CA LEU A 70 -2.50 7.96 10.16
C LEU A 70 -2.94 8.95 11.23
N LEU A 71 -3.13 8.52 12.49
CA LEU A 71 -3.37 9.43 13.63
C LEU A 71 -2.16 10.32 13.94
N ASN A 72 -0.96 9.93 13.50
CA ASN A 72 0.24 10.76 13.63
C ASN A 72 0.23 11.93 12.63
N VAL A 73 -0.65 11.89 11.62
CA VAL A 73 -0.78 12.96 10.63
C VAL A 73 -1.61 14.10 11.20
N LYS A 74 -1.00 15.29 11.32
CA LYS A 74 -1.66 16.48 11.86
C LYS A 74 -2.95 16.81 11.08
N GLY A 75 -4.06 16.94 11.80
CA GLY A 75 -5.37 17.22 11.21
C GLY A 75 -6.19 15.98 10.84
N LEU A 76 -5.65 14.77 11.07
CA LEU A 76 -6.40 13.53 11.00
C LEU A 76 -6.65 13.03 12.43
N GLY A 77 -7.86 13.25 12.93
CA GLY A 77 -8.27 12.81 14.26
C GLY A 77 -8.91 11.41 14.26
N PRO A 78 -9.07 10.80 15.44
CA PRO A 78 -9.67 9.46 15.58
C PRO A 78 -11.08 9.38 14.97
N LYS A 79 -11.90 10.40 15.18
CA LYS A 79 -13.25 10.49 14.59
C LYS A 79 -13.23 10.50 13.06
N THR A 80 -12.21 11.11 12.45
CA THR A 80 -12.06 11.12 11.00
C THR A 80 -11.58 9.75 10.55
N LEU A 81 -10.56 9.19 11.22
CA LEU A 81 -10.01 7.87 10.91
C LEU A 81 -11.08 6.78 10.92
N GLU A 82 -11.93 6.73 11.95
CA GLU A 82 -13.03 5.76 12.04
C GLU A 82 -13.99 5.83 10.85
N LYS A 83 -14.31 7.05 10.38
CA LYS A 83 -15.18 7.26 9.22
C LYS A 83 -14.51 6.83 7.92
N ILE A 84 -13.21 7.04 7.80
CA ILE A 84 -12.48 6.77 6.56
C ILE A 84 -11.89 5.36 6.49
N ARG A 85 -11.83 4.62 7.61
CA ARG A 85 -11.18 3.30 7.72
C ARG A 85 -11.65 2.31 6.67
N THR A 86 -12.92 2.37 6.26
CA THR A 86 -13.49 1.49 5.22
C THR A 86 -13.11 1.89 3.78
N TYR A 87 -12.58 3.10 3.58
CA TYR A 87 -12.19 3.64 2.28
C TYR A 87 -10.67 3.66 2.07
N ILE A 88 -9.90 3.24 3.08
CA ILE A 88 -8.45 3.26 3.03
C ILE A 88 -7.90 1.87 3.28
N LYS A 89 -6.71 1.63 2.74
CA LYS A 89 -5.93 0.43 3.00
C LYS A 89 -4.45 0.75 3.06
N ILE A 90 -3.71 -0.10 3.75
CA ILE A 90 -2.26 -0.13 3.76
C ILE A 90 -1.87 -1.44 3.06
N GLU A 91 -1.26 -1.34 1.89
CA GLU A 91 -0.63 -2.46 1.19
C GLU A 91 0.78 -2.02 0.81
N ASP A 92 1.73 -2.96 0.91
CA ASP A 92 3.15 -2.81 0.53
C ASP A 92 3.34 -2.77 -0.99
#